data_AF-A0A0M3QTI8-F1
#
_entry.id   AF-A0A0M3QTI8-F1
#
_cell.length_a   1.000
_cell.length_b   1.000
_cell.length_c   1.000
_cell.angle_alpha   90.00
_cell.angle_beta   90.00
_cell.angle_gamma   90.00
#
_symmetry.space_group_name_H-M   'P 1'
#
loop_
_entity.id
_entity.type
_entity.pdbx_description
1 polymer ?
#
loop_
_entity_poly.entity_id
_entity_poly.type
_entity_poly.pdbx_seq_one_letter_code
_entity_poly.pdbx_strand_id
1 'polypeptide(L)'
;MENVDAYPAYRNNINKALDFITRGLDTSNNLHAMALGTYVLSRANHNSKAAFLQRLDSLAINADGHKWWNKTAPTNEQHSPWYNTTRSVNIEISAYAALALLENNLVGDALPVLNWLMDQRNAFGGFVASQDTVVGLQALLMFAERFSTQANNVQIGFHYGEGAETILNVNAQNSLALQSVELPSSIKNISVSATGRGMALAQVSYKYNTNVTSAWPRFVLDPTVNRNSHADYLHLSACASFVSVPGDAERSNMAVMEVQLPSGFVVDTDTLPTLESSERIKKVETQQRNTKVVIYFDYLDRREVCPTLHAYKTVKVTKHRPVPVVMYDYYDNARRARQFYRAPKSNICDICEHANCGDICEKAEKHEAKEEPKPAKQRRSKRISRDENRGQWKSKAEFVLSLIGYAIGIGNVWRFPYLCYRSGGGAFLVPYMLMVLLAGIPLFYMEVLIGQFSGTGCTGMFRLVPILKGTGICMVIVNWYCVCYYSVIISYPIRMIYYCFWKIVPWVNCNHSWNTPNCTAVDELHKVGDENFKTSADEFYQ
;
A
#
# COMPACT_ATOMS: atom_id res chain seq x y z
N MET A 1 -30.76 -9.53 5.91
CA MET A 1 -30.29 -8.40 5.06
C MET A 1 -29.60 -7.40 5.97
N GLU A 2 -28.49 -6.82 5.53
CA GLU A 2 -27.53 -6.13 6.40
C GLU A 2 -28.04 -4.79 6.96
N ASN A 3 -28.94 -4.10 6.25
CA ASN A 3 -29.60 -2.89 6.74
C ASN A 3 -31.10 -3.17 6.97
N VAL A 4 -31.50 -3.22 8.24
CA VAL A 4 -32.88 -3.54 8.67
C VAL A 4 -33.84 -2.38 8.37
N ASP A 5 -33.35 -1.15 8.42
CA ASP A 5 -34.14 0.07 8.26
C ASP A 5 -34.49 0.34 6.79
N ALA A 6 -33.59 0.01 5.86
CA ALA A 6 -33.82 0.13 4.43
C ALA A 6 -34.65 -1.03 3.84
N TYR A 7 -34.77 -2.15 4.57
CA TYR A 7 -35.45 -3.36 4.08
C TYR A 7 -36.88 -3.13 3.56
N PRO A 8 -37.76 -2.40 4.27
CA PRO A 8 -39.14 -2.19 3.81
C PRO A 8 -39.21 -1.43 2.49
N ALA A 9 -38.32 -0.46 2.28
CA ALA A 9 -38.29 0.39 1.08
C ALA A 9 -37.90 -0.41 -0.19
N TYR A 10 -37.03 -1.41 -0.06
CA TYR A 10 -36.51 -2.17 -1.19
C TYR A 10 -37.09 -3.57 -1.35
N ARG A 11 -38.03 -3.98 -0.49
CA ARG A 11 -38.59 -5.34 -0.45
C ARG A 11 -39.05 -5.85 -1.82
N ASN A 12 -39.73 -5.02 -2.61
CA ASN A 12 -40.20 -5.42 -3.94
C ASN A 12 -39.06 -5.68 -4.92
N ASN A 13 -37.99 -4.87 -4.88
CA ASN A 13 -36.82 -5.06 -5.72
C ASN A 13 -36.05 -6.31 -5.32
N ILE A 14 -35.96 -6.57 -4.01
CA ILE A 14 -35.29 -7.76 -3.50
C ILE A 14 -36.05 -9.03 -3.90
N ASN A 15 -37.37 -9.06 -3.77
CA ASN A 15 -38.17 -10.21 -4.20
C ASN A 15 -37.98 -10.49 -5.71
N LYS A 16 -38.03 -9.43 -6.55
CA LYS A 16 -37.74 -9.57 -7.99
C LYS A 16 -36.34 -10.12 -8.26
N ALA A 17 -35.35 -9.69 -7.48
CA ALA A 17 -33.98 -10.18 -7.61
C ALA A 17 -33.85 -11.65 -7.17
N LEU A 18 -34.51 -12.07 -6.08
CA LEU A 18 -34.51 -13.45 -5.61
C LEU A 18 -35.18 -14.39 -6.62
N ASP A 19 -36.29 -13.96 -7.22
CA ASP A 19 -36.97 -14.70 -8.30
C ASP A 19 -36.05 -14.86 -9.52
N PHE A 20 -35.36 -13.79 -9.91
CA PHE A 20 -34.41 -13.81 -11.01
C PHE A 20 -33.23 -14.75 -10.74
N ILE A 21 -32.64 -14.67 -9.54
CA ILE A 21 -31.54 -15.55 -9.11
C ILE A 21 -31.99 -17.00 -9.15
N THR A 22 -33.15 -17.33 -8.57
CA THR A 22 -33.67 -18.70 -8.52
C THR A 22 -33.77 -19.31 -9.93
N ARG A 23 -34.41 -18.60 -10.87
CA ARG A 23 -34.54 -19.05 -12.27
C ARG A 23 -33.20 -19.15 -13.00
N GLY A 24 -32.29 -18.21 -12.74
CA GLY A 24 -30.96 -18.20 -13.32
C GLY A 24 -30.07 -19.34 -12.82
N LEU A 25 -30.16 -19.70 -11.54
CA LEU A 25 -29.38 -20.78 -10.95
C LEU A 25 -29.84 -22.16 -11.42
N ASP A 26 -31.14 -22.36 -11.66
CA ASP A 26 -31.65 -23.64 -12.17
C ASP A 26 -30.96 -24.05 -13.47
N THR A 27 -30.75 -23.07 -14.37
CA THR A 27 -30.17 -23.29 -15.70
C THR A 27 -28.64 -23.12 -15.76
N SER A 28 -28.02 -22.57 -14.72
CA SER A 28 -26.59 -22.28 -14.71
C SER A 28 -25.74 -23.47 -14.26
N ASN A 29 -24.62 -23.68 -14.95
CA ASN A 29 -23.55 -24.60 -14.55
C ASN A 29 -22.33 -23.88 -13.95
N ASN A 30 -22.43 -22.56 -13.73
CA ASN A 30 -21.32 -21.80 -13.17
C ASN A 30 -21.28 -21.98 -11.64
N LEU A 31 -20.26 -22.68 -11.17
CA LEU A 31 -20.08 -22.99 -9.74
C LEU A 31 -19.95 -21.74 -8.85
N HIS A 32 -19.34 -20.66 -9.35
CA HIS A 32 -19.23 -19.40 -8.62
C HIS A 32 -20.58 -18.72 -8.43
N ALA A 33 -21.37 -18.64 -9.51
CA ALA A 33 -22.75 -18.16 -9.43
C ALA A 33 -23.60 -19.03 -8.50
N MET A 34 -23.41 -20.36 -8.53
CA MET A 34 -24.10 -21.31 -7.65
C MET A 34 -23.81 -21.03 -6.17
N ALA A 35 -22.54 -20.87 -5.78
CA ALA A 35 -22.17 -20.62 -4.39
C ALA A 35 -22.69 -19.27 -3.89
N LEU A 36 -22.48 -18.19 -4.65
CA LEU A 36 -22.97 -16.85 -4.30
C LEU A 36 -24.50 -16.82 -4.22
N GLY A 37 -25.18 -17.37 -5.22
CA GLY A 37 -26.63 -17.43 -5.25
C GLY A 37 -27.22 -18.26 -4.11
N THR A 38 -26.60 -19.40 -3.77
CA THR A 38 -27.00 -20.23 -2.63
C THR A 38 -26.85 -19.48 -1.31
N TYR A 39 -25.75 -18.74 -1.13
CA TYR A 39 -25.57 -17.87 0.04
C TYR A 39 -26.65 -16.79 0.13
N VAL A 40 -26.93 -16.08 -0.97
CA VAL A 40 -27.98 -15.05 -1.01
C VAL A 40 -29.35 -15.62 -0.67
N LEU A 41 -29.72 -16.77 -1.26
CA LEU A 41 -30.99 -17.44 -0.96
C LEU A 41 -31.06 -17.91 0.49
N SER A 42 -29.95 -18.38 1.05
CA SER A 42 -29.85 -18.78 2.45
C SER A 42 -30.04 -17.60 3.40
N ARG A 43 -29.35 -16.49 3.13
CA ARG A 43 -29.44 -15.23 3.89
C ARG A 43 -30.81 -14.59 3.81
N ALA A 44 -31.50 -14.73 2.68
CA ALA A 44 -32.88 -14.25 2.47
C ALA A 44 -33.95 -15.23 3.02
N ASN A 45 -33.53 -16.39 3.53
CA ASN A 45 -34.41 -17.47 3.98
C ASN A 45 -35.44 -17.89 2.90
N HIS A 46 -35.01 -17.96 1.65
CA HIS A 46 -35.88 -18.32 0.53
C HIS A 46 -36.24 -19.82 0.53
N ASN A 47 -37.43 -20.18 0.06
CA ASN A 47 -37.93 -21.56 0.08
C ASN A 47 -37.02 -22.55 -0.68
N SER A 48 -36.39 -22.10 -1.77
CA SER A 48 -35.50 -22.93 -2.59
C SER A 48 -34.09 -23.12 -2.00
N LYS A 49 -33.76 -22.49 -0.86
CA LYS A 49 -32.39 -22.50 -0.32
C LYS A 49 -31.85 -23.92 -0.06
N ALA A 50 -32.70 -24.83 0.43
CA ALA A 50 -32.31 -26.19 0.77
C ALA A 50 -31.91 -26.99 -0.49
N ALA A 51 -32.67 -26.83 -1.59
CA ALA A 51 -32.39 -27.50 -2.85
C ALA A 51 -31.06 -27.04 -3.45
N PHE A 52 -30.79 -25.72 -3.45
CA PHE A 52 -29.52 -25.19 -3.96
C PHE A 52 -28.34 -25.52 -3.03
N LEU A 53 -28.53 -25.55 -1.71
CA LEU A 53 -27.49 -25.96 -0.77
C LEU A 53 -27.10 -27.42 -0.99
N GLN A 54 -28.06 -28.33 -1.18
CA GLN A 54 -27.79 -29.72 -1.52
C GLN A 54 -27.10 -29.86 -2.88
N ARG A 55 -27.50 -29.08 -3.89
CA ARG A 55 -26.84 -29.05 -5.20
C ARG A 55 -25.41 -28.52 -5.12
N LEU A 56 -25.15 -27.51 -4.30
CA LEU A 56 -23.81 -27.00 -4.08
C LEU A 56 -22.95 -28.05 -3.39
N ASP A 57 -23.52 -28.75 -2.40
CA ASP A 57 -22.84 -29.80 -1.62
C ASP A 57 -22.37 -30.97 -2.50
N SER A 58 -23.19 -31.39 -3.47
CA SER A 58 -22.83 -32.47 -4.40
C SER A 58 -21.66 -32.13 -5.33
N LEU A 59 -21.31 -30.86 -5.46
CA LEU A 59 -20.17 -30.37 -6.24
C LEU A 59 -18.90 -30.18 -5.40
N ALA A 60 -18.96 -30.47 -4.10
CA ALA A 60 -17.83 -30.33 -3.18
C ALA A 60 -16.80 -31.44 -3.37
N ILE A 61 -15.54 -31.10 -3.17
CA ILE A 61 -14.43 -32.05 -3.05
C ILE A 61 -14.18 -32.27 -1.57
N ASN A 62 -14.11 -33.54 -1.16
CA ASN A 62 -13.79 -33.93 0.21
C ASN A 62 -12.49 -34.75 0.20
N ALA A 63 -11.46 -34.29 0.90
CA ALA A 63 -10.19 -35.02 1.07
C ALA A 63 -9.47 -34.56 2.33
N ASP A 64 -8.74 -35.45 3.01
CA ASP A 64 -7.89 -35.12 4.17
C ASP A 64 -8.57 -34.33 5.29
N GLY A 65 -9.87 -34.60 5.54
CA GLY A 65 -10.66 -33.86 6.53
C GLY A 65 -11.06 -32.43 6.10
N HIS A 66 -10.77 -32.07 4.85
CA HIS A 66 -11.12 -30.80 4.22
C HIS A 66 -12.26 -30.94 3.24
N LYS A 67 -12.99 -29.84 3.05
CA LYS A 67 -14.07 -29.71 2.06
C LYS A 67 -13.94 -28.40 1.31
N TRP A 68 -13.91 -28.44 -0.02
CA TRP A 68 -13.78 -27.21 -0.81
C TRP A 68 -14.37 -27.37 -2.21
N TRP A 69 -14.44 -26.26 -2.93
CA TRP A 69 -14.92 -26.21 -4.31
C TRP A 69 -13.80 -25.75 -5.22
N ASN A 70 -13.59 -26.50 -6.31
CA ASN A 70 -12.45 -26.29 -7.19
C ASN A 70 -12.89 -26.01 -8.62
N LYS A 71 -12.41 -24.89 -9.16
CA LYS A 71 -12.43 -24.58 -10.58
C LYS A 71 -11.02 -24.80 -11.15
N THR A 72 -10.81 -25.99 -11.69
CA THR A 72 -9.52 -26.41 -12.25
C THR A 72 -9.07 -25.49 -13.39
N ALA A 73 -7.76 -25.27 -13.50
CA ALA A 73 -7.19 -24.57 -14.64
C ALA A 73 -7.30 -25.44 -15.91
N PRO A 74 -7.49 -24.83 -17.09
CA PRO A 74 -7.46 -25.52 -18.37
C PRO A 74 -6.24 -26.42 -18.54
N THR A 75 -6.39 -27.62 -19.10
CA THR A 75 -5.32 -28.64 -19.19
C THR A 75 -4.09 -28.17 -19.97
N ASN A 76 -4.26 -27.24 -20.91
CA ASN A 76 -3.17 -26.61 -21.65
C ASN A 76 -2.25 -25.74 -20.76
N GLU A 77 -2.64 -25.44 -19.53
CA GLU A 77 -1.83 -24.70 -18.55
C GLU A 77 -1.01 -25.62 -17.62
N GLN A 78 -1.03 -26.95 -17.83
CA GLN A 78 -0.35 -27.92 -16.94
C GLN A 78 1.16 -27.68 -16.77
N HIS A 79 1.81 -27.05 -17.76
CA HIS A 79 3.23 -26.69 -17.69
C HIS A 79 3.49 -25.47 -16.79
N SER A 80 2.45 -24.75 -16.35
CA SER A 80 2.59 -23.63 -15.44
C SER A 80 3.05 -24.14 -14.06
N PRO A 81 4.11 -23.57 -13.47
CA PRO A 81 4.49 -23.86 -12.08
C PRO A 81 3.37 -23.55 -11.07
N TRP A 82 2.40 -22.72 -11.47
CA TRP A 82 1.26 -22.30 -10.66
C TRP A 82 0.01 -23.15 -10.93
N TYR A 83 0.07 -24.15 -11.81
CA TYR A 83 -1.10 -24.94 -12.22
C TYR A 83 -1.82 -25.62 -11.03
N ASN A 84 -1.04 -26.17 -10.11
CA ASN A 84 -1.55 -26.86 -8.92
C ASN A 84 -1.81 -25.92 -7.74
N THR A 85 -1.57 -24.61 -7.89
CA THR A 85 -1.80 -23.67 -6.79
C THR A 85 -3.28 -23.32 -6.68
N THR A 86 -3.75 -23.13 -5.45
CA THR A 86 -5.13 -22.73 -5.20
C THR A 86 -5.39 -21.37 -5.83
N ARG A 87 -6.44 -21.31 -6.66
CA ARG A 87 -6.87 -20.07 -7.30
C ARG A 87 -7.75 -19.26 -6.35
N SER A 88 -7.69 -17.93 -6.48
CA SER A 88 -8.54 -17.00 -5.70
C SER A 88 -10.02 -17.35 -5.81
N VAL A 89 -10.49 -17.75 -6.99
CA VAL A 89 -11.90 -18.13 -7.21
C VAL A 89 -12.31 -19.34 -6.37
N ASN A 90 -11.41 -20.29 -6.10
CA ASN A 90 -11.72 -21.47 -5.26
C ASN A 90 -11.94 -21.07 -3.81
N ILE A 91 -11.13 -20.12 -3.32
CA ILE A 91 -11.25 -19.56 -1.98
C ILE A 91 -12.59 -18.82 -1.86
N GLU A 92 -12.92 -17.99 -2.83
CA GLU A 92 -14.18 -17.23 -2.84
C GLU A 92 -15.43 -18.14 -2.89
N ILE A 93 -15.44 -19.15 -3.77
CA ILE A 93 -16.54 -20.14 -3.86
C ILE A 93 -16.70 -20.87 -2.52
N SER A 94 -15.59 -21.36 -1.97
CA SER A 94 -15.62 -22.13 -0.72
C SER A 94 -16.02 -21.25 0.47
N ALA A 95 -15.64 -19.97 0.48
CA ALA A 95 -16.05 -19.02 1.49
C ALA A 95 -17.56 -18.72 1.42
N TYR A 96 -18.13 -18.52 0.23
CA TYR A 96 -19.59 -18.38 0.08
C TYR A 96 -20.34 -19.65 0.49
N ALA A 97 -19.79 -20.83 0.17
CA ALA A 97 -20.37 -22.09 0.63
C ALA A 97 -20.34 -22.22 2.15
N ALA A 98 -19.22 -21.86 2.80
CA ALA A 98 -19.12 -21.84 4.27
C ALA A 98 -20.14 -20.86 4.89
N LEU A 99 -20.28 -19.66 4.32
CA LEU A 99 -21.30 -18.70 4.77
C LEU A 99 -22.72 -19.27 4.62
N ALA A 100 -23.04 -19.90 3.49
CA ALA A 100 -24.34 -20.53 3.27
C ALA A 100 -24.64 -21.65 4.30
N LEU A 101 -23.64 -22.47 4.63
CA LEU A 101 -23.76 -23.50 5.66
C LEU A 101 -23.98 -22.90 7.05
N LEU A 102 -23.22 -21.85 7.41
CA LEU A 102 -23.35 -21.15 8.69
C LEU A 102 -24.70 -20.43 8.83
N GLU A 103 -25.22 -19.80 7.77
CA GLU A 103 -26.55 -19.18 7.76
C GLU A 103 -27.68 -20.20 8.01
N ASN A 104 -27.48 -21.46 7.60
CA ASN A 104 -28.44 -22.55 7.83
C ASN A 104 -28.13 -23.39 9.09
N ASN A 105 -27.21 -22.93 9.96
CA ASN A 105 -26.80 -23.60 11.19
C ASN A 105 -26.17 -25.00 10.99
N LEU A 106 -25.62 -25.27 9.81
CA LEU A 106 -24.93 -26.52 9.47
C LEU A 106 -23.44 -26.43 9.83
N VAL A 107 -23.15 -26.26 11.12
CA VAL A 107 -21.79 -25.99 11.62
C VAL A 107 -20.85 -27.18 11.39
N GLY A 108 -21.34 -28.41 11.57
CA GLY A 108 -20.57 -29.62 11.34
C GLY A 108 -20.04 -29.72 9.90
N ASP A 109 -20.85 -29.33 8.93
CA ASP A 109 -20.49 -29.34 7.51
C ASP A 109 -19.61 -28.14 7.12
N ALA A 110 -19.72 -27.02 7.84
CA ALA A 110 -18.91 -25.83 7.62
C ALA A 110 -17.47 -25.99 8.12
N LEU A 111 -17.24 -26.76 9.19
CA LEU A 111 -15.91 -26.93 9.81
C LEU A 111 -14.83 -27.42 8.84
N PRO A 112 -15.03 -28.50 8.04
CA PRO A 112 -14.06 -28.92 7.03
C PRO A 112 -13.73 -27.85 5.98
N VAL A 113 -14.69 -26.97 5.67
CA VAL A 113 -14.51 -25.86 4.73
C VAL A 113 -13.68 -24.74 5.37
N LEU A 114 -13.97 -24.40 6.61
CA LEU A 114 -13.25 -23.38 7.37
C LEU A 114 -11.79 -23.79 7.62
N ASN A 115 -11.53 -25.07 7.93
CA ASN A 115 -10.17 -25.61 8.03
C ASN A 115 -9.40 -25.44 6.72
N TRP A 116 -10.04 -25.77 5.60
CA TRP A 116 -9.39 -25.63 4.29
C TRP A 116 -9.09 -24.15 3.97
N LEU A 117 -10.02 -23.25 4.29
CA LEU A 117 -9.82 -21.80 4.14
C LEU A 117 -8.67 -21.29 5.02
N MET A 118 -8.53 -21.79 6.25
CA MET A 118 -7.41 -21.41 7.12
C MET A 118 -6.05 -21.76 6.49
N ASP A 119 -5.96 -22.90 5.81
CA ASP A 119 -4.72 -23.33 5.11
C ASP A 119 -4.37 -22.46 3.90
N GLN A 120 -5.35 -21.77 3.30
CA GLN A 120 -5.11 -20.89 2.15
C GLN A 120 -4.68 -19.46 2.52
N ARG A 121 -4.57 -19.15 3.82
CA ARG A 121 -4.22 -17.79 4.29
C ARG A 121 -2.76 -17.45 4.04
N ASN A 122 -2.53 -16.22 3.65
CA ASN A 122 -1.19 -15.65 3.52
C ASN A 122 -0.59 -15.29 4.90
N ALA A 123 0.71 -14.96 4.94
CA ALA A 123 1.43 -14.63 6.17
C ALA A 123 0.93 -13.37 6.92
N PHE A 124 0.12 -12.55 6.26
CA PHE A 124 -0.47 -11.33 6.83
C PHE A 124 -1.94 -11.54 7.26
N GLY A 125 -2.43 -12.78 7.16
CA GLY A 125 -3.78 -13.16 7.54
C GLY A 125 -4.86 -12.91 6.49
N GLY A 126 -4.53 -12.35 5.33
CA GLY A 126 -5.43 -12.26 4.18
C GLY A 126 -5.34 -13.49 3.27
N PHE A 127 -5.92 -13.39 2.07
CA PHE A 127 -5.84 -14.41 1.02
C PHE A 127 -5.08 -13.86 -0.20
N VAL A 128 -5.31 -14.43 -1.38
CA VAL A 128 -4.49 -14.19 -2.56
C VAL A 128 -4.92 -12.91 -3.30
N ALA A 129 -6.22 -12.62 -3.34
CA ALA A 129 -6.78 -11.41 -3.94
C ALA A 129 -7.51 -10.55 -2.89
N SER A 130 -8.28 -9.56 -3.35
CA SER A 130 -9.08 -8.71 -2.46
C SER A 130 -10.44 -9.32 -2.12
N GLN A 131 -11.14 -9.90 -3.10
CA GLN A 131 -12.51 -10.42 -2.90
C GLN A 131 -12.51 -11.69 -2.05
N ASP A 132 -11.61 -12.63 -2.35
CA ASP A 132 -11.41 -13.83 -1.54
C ASP A 132 -11.01 -13.47 -0.09
N THR A 133 -10.25 -12.39 0.11
CA THR A 133 -9.91 -11.90 1.44
C THR A 133 -11.14 -11.41 2.20
N VAL A 134 -11.98 -10.60 1.57
CA VAL A 134 -13.19 -10.06 2.22
C VAL A 134 -14.14 -11.20 2.60
N VAL A 135 -14.49 -12.06 1.64
CA VAL A 135 -15.49 -13.12 1.85
C VAL A 135 -14.93 -14.24 2.73
N GLY A 136 -13.65 -14.61 2.55
CA GLY A 136 -12.97 -15.62 3.36
C GLY A 136 -12.86 -15.20 4.82
N LEU A 137 -12.49 -13.96 5.11
CA LEU A 137 -12.47 -13.44 6.48
C LEU A 137 -13.88 -13.32 7.05
N GLN A 138 -14.87 -12.91 6.25
CA GLN A 138 -16.27 -12.87 6.69
C GLN A 138 -16.75 -14.26 7.15
N ALA A 139 -16.43 -15.33 6.41
CA ALA A 139 -16.77 -16.70 6.77
C ALA A 139 -16.11 -17.14 8.08
N LEU A 140 -14.81 -16.88 8.22
CA LEU A 140 -14.05 -17.21 9.43
C LEU A 140 -14.55 -16.42 10.66
N LEU A 141 -14.86 -15.14 10.48
CA LEU A 141 -15.39 -14.28 11.54
C LEU A 141 -16.79 -14.71 11.97
N MET A 142 -17.67 -15.04 11.03
CA MET A 142 -19.02 -15.53 11.34
C MET A 142 -19.00 -16.82 12.17
N PHE A 143 -18.03 -17.69 11.93
CA PHE A 143 -17.78 -18.84 12.79
C PHE A 143 -17.21 -18.41 14.16
N ALA A 144 -16.19 -17.55 14.16
CA ALA A 144 -15.56 -17.08 15.39
C ALA A 144 -16.54 -16.34 16.33
N GLU A 145 -17.47 -15.53 15.82
CA GLU A 145 -18.48 -14.85 16.63
C GLU A 145 -19.39 -15.82 17.40
N ARG A 146 -19.66 -17.00 16.82
CA ARG A 146 -20.52 -18.02 17.43
C ARG A 146 -19.77 -18.91 18.42
N PHE A 147 -18.47 -19.12 18.22
CA PHE A 147 -17.70 -20.15 18.91
C PHE A 147 -16.50 -19.63 19.72
N SER A 148 -16.14 -18.36 19.59
CA SER A 148 -15.08 -17.74 20.38
C SER A 148 -15.53 -17.56 21.82
N THR A 149 -14.78 -18.14 22.75
CA THR A 149 -15.05 -18.03 24.19
C THR A 149 -14.34 -16.81 24.78
N GLN A 150 -15.02 -16.06 25.67
CA GLN A 150 -14.41 -14.94 26.39
C GLN A 150 -13.26 -15.37 27.34
N ALA A 151 -13.15 -16.67 27.66
CA ALA A 151 -12.16 -17.23 28.55
C ALA A 151 -11.08 -18.04 27.79
N ASN A 152 -10.48 -17.45 26.75
CA ASN A 152 -9.34 -18.08 26.09
C ASN A 152 -8.16 -18.20 27.07
N ASN A 153 -7.62 -19.41 27.18
CA ASN A 153 -6.39 -19.74 27.90
C ASN A 153 -5.76 -20.97 27.24
N VAL A 154 -5.04 -20.72 26.14
CA VAL A 154 -4.41 -21.75 25.30
C VAL A 154 -2.91 -21.51 25.26
N GLN A 155 -2.15 -22.55 25.54
CA GLN A 155 -0.71 -22.58 25.39
C GLN A 155 -0.35 -23.37 24.13
N ILE A 156 0.43 -22.77 23.24
CA ILE A 156 0.85 -23.35 21.96
C ILE A 156 2.37 -23.55 22.01
N GLY A 157 2.82 -24.80 21.93
CA GLY A 157 4.24 -25.17 21.89
C GLY A 157 4.68 -25.57 20.48
N PHE A 158 5.70 -24.89 19.95
CA PHE A 158 6.38 -25.23 18.70
C PHE A 158 7.69 -25.94 19.02
N HIS A 159 7.76 -27.23 18.66
CA HIS A 159 8.94 -28.07 18.87
C HIS A 159 9.67 -28.27 17.53
N TYR A 160 10.98 -28.02 17.51
CA TYR A 160 11.81 -28.10 16.30
C TYR A 160 13.29 -28.40 16.61
N GLY A 161 14.02 -28.92 15.63
CA GLY A 161 15.45 -29.25 15.77
C GLY A 161 15.74 -30.34 16.82
N GLU A 162 16.90 -30.27 17.47
CA GLU A 162 17.35 -31.19 18.52
C GLU A 162 16.75 -30.83 19.90
N GLY A 163 15.42 -30.65 19.95
CA GLY A 163 14.69 -30.38 21.20
C GLY A 163 14.56 -28.89 21.56
N ALA A 164 14.66 -27.98 20.59
CA ALA A 164 14.31 -26.58 20.82
C ALA A 164 12.78 -26.43 20.87
N GLU A 165 12.30 -25.68 21.87
CA GLU A 165 10.88 -25.40 22.06
C GLU A 165 10.64 -23.90 22.17
N THR A 166 9.60 -23.43 21.49
CA THR A 166 9.05 -22.09 21.69
C THR A 166 7.60 -22.20 22.12
N ILE A 167 7.25 -21.53 23.22
CA ILE A 167 5.90 -21.55 23.77
C ILE A 167 5.26 -20.17 23.63
N LEU A 168 4.07 -20.11 23.05
CA LEU A 168 3.23 -18.92 22.96
C LEU A 168 1.97 -19.12 23.81
N ASN A 169 1.65 -18.13 24.65
CA ASN A 169 0.50 -18.19 25.55
C ASN A 169 -0.57 -17.19 25.09
N VAL A 170 -1.76 -17.69 24.80
CA VAL A 170 -2.92 -16.89 24.39
C VAL A 170 -3.97 -16.92 25.50
N ASN A 171 -4.19 -15.78 26.13
CA ASN A 171 -5.17 -15.56 27.18
C ASN A 171 -6.18 -14.46 26.81
N ALA A 172 -7.16 -14.20 27.66
CA ALA A 172 -8.17 -13.17 27.40
C ALA A 172 -7.57 -11.77 27.18
N GLN A 173 -6.48 -11.42 27.88
CA GLN A 173 -5.85 -10.10 27.83
C GLN A 173 -5.03 -9.87 26.55
N ASN A 174 -4.43 -10.92 25.99
CA ASN A 174 -3.56 -10.83 24.81
C ASN A 174 -4.15 -11.51 23.56
N SER A 175 -5.42 -11.89 23.60
CA SER A 175 -6.14 -12.60 22.52
C SER A 175 -6.11 -11.90 21.17
N LEU A 176 -6.01 -10.57 21.14
CA LEU A 176 -5.92 -9.75 19.92
C LEU A 176 -4.47 -9.38 19.55
N ALA A 177 -3.49 -9.70 20.39
CA ALA A 177 -2.09 -9.38 20.16
C ALA A 177 -1.42 -10.48 19.33
N LEU A 178 -0.93 -10.13 18.14
CA LEU A 178 -0.14 -11.05 17.32
C LEU A 178 1.17 -11.38 18.03
N GLN A 179 1.38 -12.67 18.27
CA GLN A 179 2.63 -13.22 18.77
C GLN A 179 3.32 -13.96 17.64
N SER A 180 4.56 -13.60 17.31
CA SER A 180 5.32 -14.21 16.23
C SER A 180 6.76 -14.50 16.67
N VAL A 181 7.29 -15.63 16.18
CA VAL A 181 8.66 -16.07 16.44
C VAL A 181 9.29 -16.45 15.10
N GLU A 182 10.52 -15.98 14.87
CA GLU A 182 11.28 -16.37 13.69
C GLU A 182 11.99 -17.70 13.96
N LEU A 183 11.72 -18.68 13.11
CA LEU A 183 12.28 -20.01 13.22
C LEU A 183 13.62 -20.11 12.46
N PRO A 184 14.60 -20.91 12.93
CA PRO A 184 15.90 -21.05 12.27
C PRO A 184 15.76 -21.62 10.85
N SER A 185 16.55 -21.13 9.89
CA SER A 185 16.48 -21.56 8.49
C SER A 185 16.94 -23.00 8.22
N SER A 186 17.59 -23.65 9.20
CA SER A 186 18.10 -25.02 9.10
C SER A 186 17.07 -26.10 9.41
N ILE A 187 15.90 -25.73 9.95
CA ILE A 187 14.88 -26.70 10.37
C ILE A 187 14.14 -27.30 9.17
N LYS A 188 13.81 -28.59 9.28
CA LYS A 188 13.03 -29.32 8.26
C LYS A 188 11.62 -29.67 8.73
N ASN A 189 11.49 -30.01 10.01
CA ASN A 189 10.24 -30.45 10.62
C ASN A 189 9.94 -29.60 11.85
N ILE A 190 8.66 -29.34 12.07
CA ILE A 190 8.13 -28.63 13.23
C ILE A 190 6.91 -29.43 13.71
N SER A 191 6.80 -29.69 15.01
CA SER A 191 5.58 -30.24 15.61
C SER A 191 4.94 -29.19 16.51
N VAL A 192 3.65 -28.94 16.28
CA VAL A 192 2.85 -27.98 17.05
C VAL A 192 1.99 -28.75 18.04
N SER A 193 2.04 -28.33 19.29
CA SER A 193 1.22 -28.86 20.38
C SER A 193 0.39 -27.73 20.99
N ALA A 194 -0.82 -28.04 21.44
CA ALA A 194 -1.68 -27.07 22.11
C ALA A 194 -2.27 -27.69 23.37
N THR A 195 -2.26 -26.93 24.48
CA THR A 195 -2.87 -27.33 25.75
C THR A 195 -3.69 -26.17 26.32
N GLY A 196 -4.71 -26.48 27.12
CA GLY A 196 -5.58 -25.48 27.74
C GLY A 196 -7.01 -25.49 27.20
N ARG A 197 -7.70 -24.35 27.34
CA ARG A 197 -9.12 -24.19 26.99
C ARG A 197 -9.34 -22.90 26.22
N GLY A 198 -10.02 -23.00 25.08
CA GLY A 198 -10.34 -21.86 24.23
C GLY A 198 -10.03 -22.13 22.77
N MET A 199 -9.99 -21.08 21.96
CA MET A 199 -9.65 -21.14 20.55
C MET A 199 -8.44 -20.23 20.27
N ALA A 200 -7.46 -20.76 19.57
CA ALA A 200 -6.30 -20.00 19.12
C ALA A 200 -5.88 -20.49 17.73
N LEU A 201 -5.37 -19.57 16.92
CA LEU A 201 -4.86 -19.88 15.59
C LEU A 201 -3.33 -19.85 15.62
N ALA A 202 -2.72 -20.97 15.25
CA ALA A 202 -1.29 -21.08 15.00
C ALA A 202 -1.03 -21.15 13.49
N GLN A 203 -0.08 -20.37 12.98
CA GLN A 203 0.29 -20.35 11.57
C GLN A 203 1.81 -20.40 11.42
N VAL A 204 2.29 -21.25 10.52
CA VAL A 204 3.69 -21.30 10.11
C VAL A 204 3.81 -20.68 8.72
N SER A 205 4.61 -19.63 8.59
CA SER A 205 4.84 -18.93 7.32
C SER A 205 6.28 -19.12 6.85
N TYR A 206 6.47 -19.42 5.57
CA TYR A 206 7.79 -19.63 4.98
C TYR A 206 7.98 -18.75 3.74
N LYS A 207 9.24 -18.34 3.48
CA LYS A 207 9.64 -17.56 2.31
C LYS A 207 10.89 -18.19 1.71
N TYR A 208 10.92 -18.33 0.39
CA TYR A 208 12.02 -18.95 -0.34
C TYR A 208 12.28 -18.23 -1.65
N ASN A 209 13.50 -18.36 -2.16
CA ASN A 209 13.88 -17.83 -3.46
C ASN A 209 13.69 -18.90 -4.52
N THR A 210 13.00 -18.58 -5.61
CA THR A 210 12.87 -19.45 -6.78
C THR A 210 13.78 -18.98 -7.90
N ASN A 211 14.34 -19.92 -8.66
CA ASN A 211 14.99 -19.57 -9.92
C ASN A 211 13.90 -19.17 -10.92
N VAL A 212 14.14 -18.10 -11.66
CA VAL A 212 13.15 -17.37 -12.46
C VAL A 212 12.35 -18.28 -13.39
N THR A 213 11.03 -18.18 -13.30
CA THR A 213 10.07 -18.76 -14.25
C THR A 213 9.85 -17.74 -15.37
N SER A 214 10.06 -18.13 -16.63
CA SER A 214 9.75 -17.36 -17.86
C SER A 214 8.32 -16.83 -17.93
N ALA A 215 7.97 -16.06 -18.97
CA ALA A 215 6.58 -15.77 -19.29
C ALA A 215 5.81 -17.10 -19.51
N TRP A 216 4.81 -17.38 -18.66
CA TRP A 216 4.00 -18.60 -18.68
C TRP A 216 2.53 -18.24 -18.97
N PRO A 217 1.73 -19.19 -19.48
CA PRO A 217 1.20 -19.20 -20.84
C PRO A 217 0.05 -18.22 -21.11
N ARG A 218 -0.35 -17.40 -20.14
CA ARG A 218 -1.50 -16.50 -20.26
C ARG A 218 -1.13 -15.04 -20.53
N PHE A 219 0.12 -14.65 -20.27
CA PHE A 219 0.63 -13.33 -20.63
C PHE A 219 1.95 -13.46 -21.40
N VAL A 220 2.04 -12.77 -22.52
CA VAL A 220 3.33 -12.42 -23.13
C VAL A 220 3.85 -11.19 -22.40
N LEU A 221 5.13 -11.19 -22.04
CA LEU A 221 5.76 -10.08 -21.35
C LEU A 221 7.19 -9.91 -21.84
N ASP A 222 7.49 -8.78 -22.46
CA ASP A 222 8.80 -8.46 -23.01
C ASP A 222 9.27 -7.06 -22.56
N PRO A 223 10.04 -6.98 -21.45
CA PRO A 223 10.67 -5.75 -20.99
C PRO A 223 11.97 -5.50 -21.75
N THR A 224 11.99 -4.42 -22.54
CA THR A 224 13.11 -4.04 -23.39
C THR A 224 13.71 -2.70 -22.94
N VAL A 225 15.03 -2.70 -22.73
CA VAL A 225 15.78 -1.47 -22.41
C VAL A 225 16.16 -0.79 -23.72
N ASN A 226 15.61 0.40 -23.95
CA ASN A 226 15.81 1.17 -25.17
C ASN A 226 17.25 1.68 -25.30
N ARG A 227 17.69 1.86 -26.54
CA ARG A 227 19.06 2.31 -26.89
C ARG A 227 19.44 3.66 -26.28
N ASN A 228 18.48 4.52 -26.00
CA ASN A 228 18.70 5.83 -25.38
C ASN A 228 19.12 5.72 -23.90
N SER A 229 19.01 4.53 -23.29
CA SER A 229 19.42 4.29 -21.92
C SER A 229 20.95 4.33 -21.79
N HIS A 230 21.43 4.96 -20.73
CA HIS A 230 22.85 5.10 -20.39
C HIS A 230 23.04 4.96 -18.88
N ALA A 231 24.27 5.14 -18.38
CA ALA A 231 24.63 4.80 -16.99
C ALA A 231 23.72 5.45 -15.92
N ASP A 232 23.20 6.64 -16.18
CA ASP A 232 22.38 7.43 -15.24
C ASP A 232 20.90 7.55 -15.65
N TYR A 233 20.51 6.96 -16.77
CA TYR A 233 19.16 7.08 -17.32
C TYR A 233 18.70 5.75 -17.92
N LEU A 234 17.52 5.31 -17.49
CA LEU A 234 16.87 4.10 -17.94
C LEU A 234 15.61 4.49 -18.73
N HIS A 235 15.57 4.05 -19.98
CA HIS A 235 14.40 4.12 -20.84
C HIS A 235 13.93 2.68 -21.11
N LEU A 236 12.84 2.28 -20.46
CA LEU A 236 12.34 0.91 -20.45
C LEU A 236 10.96 0.85 -21.12
N SER A 237 10.78 0.01 -22.14
CA SER A 237 9.47 -0.30 -22.71
C SER A 237 9.09 -1.73 -22.32
N ALA A 238 7.97 -1.90 -21.62
CA ALA A 238 7.50 -3.20 -21.16
C ALA A 238 6.25 -3.61 -21.94
N CYS A 239 6.42 -4.41 -22.98
CA CYS A 239 5.32 -4.86 -23.82
C CYS A 239 4.61 -6.07 -23.21
N ALA A 240 3.28 -6.08 -23.25
CA ALA A 240 2.49 -7.21 -22.78
C ALA A 240 1.20 -7.41 -23.57
N SER A 241 0.75 -8.66 -23.66
CA SER A 241 -0.54 -9.07 -24.24
C SER A 241 -1.08 -10.30 -23.53
N PHE A 242 -2.38 -10.53 -23.65
CA PHE A 242 -3.05 -11.70 -23.12
C PHE A 242 -3.14 -12.81 -24.16
N VAL A 243 -2.77 -14.03 -23.75
CA VAL A 243 -2.88 -15.23 -24.58
C VAL A 243 -4.22 -15.87 -24.28
N SER A 244 -5.13 -15.81 -25.25
CA SER A 244 -6.43 -16.49 -25.16
C SER A 244 -6.37 -17.92 -25.70
N VAL A 245 -7.12 -18.79 -25.04
CA VAL A 245 -7.18 -20.23 -25.29
C VAL A 245 -8.60 -20.59 -25.71
N PRO A 246 -8.81 -21.43 -26.74
CA PRO A 246 -10.15 -21.90 -27.11
C PRO A 246 -10.86 -22.55 -25.92
N GLY A 247 -12.11 -22.16 -25.66
CA GLY A 247 -12.92 -22.69 -24.55
C GLY A 247 -12.73 -21.97 -23.20
N ASP A 248 -11.95 -20.89 -23.16
CA ASP A 248 -11.78 -20.03 -21.98
C ASP A 248 -11.92 -18.54 -22.40
N ALA A 249 -11.68 -17.62 -21.46
CA ALA A 249 -11.81 -16.19 -21.67
C ALA A 249 -10.90 -15.65 -22.81
N GLU A 250 -11.48 -14.81 -23.67
CA GLU A 250 -10.76 -14.12 -24.76
C GLU A 250 -9.89 -12.95 -24.29
N ARG A 251 -10.18 -12.42 -23.10
CA ARG A 251 -9.48 -11.32 -22.44
C ARG A 251 -9.23 -11.64 -20.97
N SER A 252 -8.26 -10.99 -20.35
CA SER A 252 -8.07 -11.05 -18.90
C SER A 252 -9.17 -10.30 -18.17
N ASN A 253 -9.24 -10.45 -16.84
CA ASN A 253 -9.89 -9.46 -16.00
C ASN A 253 -9.00 -8.21 -15.90
N MET A 254 -9.17 -7.41 -14.83
CA MET A 254 -8.20 -6.37 -14.48
C MET A 254 -6.81 -6.99 -14.36
N ALA A 255 -5.84 -6.42 -15.09
CA ALA A 255 -4.47 -6.90 -15.10
C ALA A 255 -3.56 -5.84 -14.47
N VAL A 256 -2.49 -6.31 -13.82
CA VAL A 256 -1.52 -5.43 -13.14
C VAL A 256 -0.12 -5.77 -13.60
N MET A 257 0.60 -4.74 -14.03
CA MET A 257 2.03 -4.80 -14.32
C MET A 257 2.83 -4.11 -13.22
N GLU A 258 3.68 -4.86 -12.54
CA GLU A 258 4.64 -4.35 -11.59
C GLU A 258 6.03 -4.29 -12.22
N VAL A 259 6.56 -3.09 -12.36
CA VAL A 259 7.92 -2.83 -12.86
C VAL A 259 8.81 -2.48 -11.67
N GLN A 260 9.75 -3.36 -11.35
CA GLN A 260 10.77 -3.06 -10.34
C GLN A 260 11.98 -2.41 -11.01
N LEU A 261 12.43 -1.27 -10.48
CA LEU A 261 13.60 -0.57 -10.99
C LEU A 261 14.91 -1.13 -10.40
N PRO A 262 16.04 -1.04 -11.13
CA PRO A 262 17.34 -1.42 -10.60
C PRO A 262 17.72 -0.56 -9.40
N SER A 263 18.52 -1.11 -8.49
CA SER A 263 19.01 -0.40 -7.32
C SER A 263 19.67 0.95 -7.71
N GLY A 264 19.24 2.02 -7.07
CA GLY A 264 19.72 3.39 -7.32
C GLY A 264 18.94 4.16 -8.38
N PHE A 265 18.01 3.53 -9.11
CA PHE A 265 17.11 4.21 -10.03
C PHE A 265 15.77 4.54 -9.36
N VAL A 266 15.21 5.70 -9.72
CA VAL A 266 13.84 6.11 -9.38
C VAL A 266 13.12 6.54 -10.65
N VAL A 267 11.81 6.30 -10.73
CA VAL A 267 11.02 6.70 -11.89
C VAL A 267 10.85 8.22 -11.96
N ASP A 268 10.81 8.74 -13.18
CA ASP A 268 10.40 10.11 -13.47
C ASP A 268 8.88 10.23 -13.34
N THR A 269 8.44 10.78 -12.21
CA THR A 269 7.03 10.94 -11.86
C THR A 269 6.31 11.89 -12.81
N ASP A 270 7.01 12.82 -13.45
CA ASP A 270 6.40 13.83 -14.32
C ASP A 270 5.95 13.23 -15.65
N THR A 271 6.52 12.07 -16.02
CA THR A 271 6.15 11.33 -17.23
C THR A 271 4.98 10.37 -17.02
N LEU A 272 4.65 10.00 -15.78
CA LEU A 272 3.61 9.01 -15.49
C LEU A 272 2.20 9.39 -15.97
N PRO A 273 1.75 10.67 -15.86
CA PRO A 273 0.43 11.06 -16.37
C PRO A 273 0.25 10.81 -17.86
N THR A 274 1.34 10.80 -18.65
CA THR A 274 1.27 10.49 -20.08
C THR A 274 0.90 9.02 -20.33
N LEU A 275 1.25 8.11 -19.42
CA LEU A 275 0.85 6.71 -19.50
C LEU A 275 -0.63 6.53 -19.19
N GLU A 276 -1.15 7.28 -18.22
CA GLU A 276 -2.59 7.28 -17.87
C GLU A 276 -3.47 7.86 -18.98
N SER A 277 -2.91 8.64 -19.91
CA SER A 277 -3.62 9.11 -21.10
C SER A 277 -3.86 8.03 -22.15
N SER A 278 -3.20 6.86 -22.03
CA SER A 278 -3.42 5.73 -22.92
C SER A 278 -4.76 5.06 -22.62
N GLU A 279 -5.56 4.79 -23.65
CA GLU A 279 -6.91 4.23 -23.54
C GLU A 279 -6.98 2.91 -22.73
N ARG A 280 -5.88 2.17 -22.61
CA ARG A 280 -5.83 0.86 -21.94
C ARG A 280 -5.22 0.89 -20.54
N ILE A 281 -4.65 2.02 -20.12
CA ILE A 281 -4.05 2.18 -18.79
C ILE A 281 -5.00 3.00 -17.95
N LYS A 282 -5.49 2.39 -16.87
CA LYS A 282 -6.46 3.04 -15.97
C LYS A 282 -5.80 3.90 -14.92
N LYS A 283 -4.65 3.45 -14.42
CA LYS A 283 -3.96 4.07 -13.29
C LYS A 283 -2.49 3.67 -13.28
N VAL A 284 -1.64 4.58 -12.85
CA VAL A 284 -0.23 4.31 -12.56
C VAL A 284 0.10 4.78 -11.14
N GLU A 285 0.69 3.90 -10.35
CA GLU A 285 1.10 4.19 -8.98
C GLU A 285 2.58 3.89 -8.77
N THR A 286 3.19 4.59 -7.82
CA THR A 286 4.56 4.33 -7.39
C THR A 286 4.57 3.79 -5.96
N GLN A 287 5.50 2.86 -5.70
CA GLN A 287 5.72 2.26 -4.38
C GLN A 287 7.21 2.35 -4.03
N GLN A 288 7.53 2.10 -2.75
CA GLN A 288 8.92 1.99 -2.26
C GLN A 288 9.81 3.21 -2.58
N ARG A 289 9.29 4.43 -2.40
CA ARG A 289 10.00 5.68 -2.76
C ARG A 289 10.35 5.75 -4.25
N ASN A 290 9.38 5.48 -5.12
CA ASN A 290 9.49 5.58 -6.59
C ASN A 290 10.44 4.56 -7.25
N THR A 291 10.80 3.47 -6.56
CA THR A 291 11.63 2.39 -7.12
C THR A 291 10.81 1.22 -7.69
N LYS A 292 9.49 1.23 -7.49
CA LYS A 292 8.54 0.28 -8.08
C LYS A 292 7.38 1.06 -8.69
N VAL A 293 7.03 0.72 -9.93
CA VAL A 293 5.89 1.29 -10.65
C VAL A 293 4.84 0.20 -10.84
N VAL A 294 3.59 0.51 -10.56
CA VAL A 294 2.45 -0.41 -10.70
C VAL A 294 1.48 0.21 -11.70
N ILE A 295 1.23 -0.50 -12.79
CA ILE A 295 0.37 -0.06 -13.89
C ILE A 295 -0.86 -0.96 -13.92
N TYR A 296 -2.04 -0.35 -13.87
CA TYR A 296 -3.32 -1.04 -13.85
C TYR A 296 -4.00 -0.94 -15.22
N PHE A 297 -4.45 -2.09 -15.74
CA PHE A 297 -5.20 -2.20 -16.99
C PHE A 297 -6.60 -2.70 -16.68
N ASP A 298 -7.63 -2.12 -17.30
CA ASP A 298 -9.00 -2.63 -17.16
C ASP A 298 -9.12 -4.09 -17.64
N TYR A 299 -8.45 -4.40 -18.74
CA TYR A 299 -8.23 -5.75 -19.26
C TYR A 299 -7.08 -5.75 -20.27
N LEU A 300 -6.55 -6.94 -20.57
CA LEU A 300 -5.64 -7.19 -21.67
C LEU A 300 -6.26 -8.25 -22.59
N ASP A 301 -6.10 -8.05 -23.89
CA ASP A 301 -6.49 -8.97 -24.95
C ASP A 301 -5.26 -9.34 -25.79
N ARG A 302 -5.46 -9.90 -26.98
CA ARG A 302 -4.36 -10.26 -27.88
C ARG A 302 -3.58 -9.05 -28.41
N ARG A 303 -4.10 -7.83 -28.30
CA ARG A 303 -3.44 -6.63 -28.82
C ARG A 303 -2.41 -6.16 -27.81
N GLU A 304 -1.15 -6.13 -28.22
CA GLU A 304 -0.04 -5.71 -27.36
C GLU A 304 -0.17 -4.26 -26.87
N VAL A 305 0.27 -4.03 -25.63
CA VAL A 305 0.38 -2.72 -24.99
C VAL A 305 1.81 -2.57 -24.44
N CYS A 306 2.46 -1.45 -24.74
CA CYS A 306 3.86 -1.20 -24.37
C CYS A 306 4.02 0.10 -23.57
N PRO A 307 3.65 0.13 -22.28
CA PRO A 307 4.01 1.25 -21.41
C PRO A 307 5.52 1.48 -21.42
N THR A 308 5.90 2.75 -21.53
CA THR A 308 7.29 3.18 -21.55
C THR A 308 7.60 4.02 -20.33
N LEU A 309 8.62 3.63 -19.59
CA LEU A 309 9.02 4.25 -18.33
C LEU A 309 10.38 4.91 -18.47
N HIS A 310 10.47 6.10 -17.92
CA HIS A 310 11.71 6.87 -17.81
C HIS A 310 12.13 6.88 -16.34
N ALA A 311 13.37 6.53 -16.07
CA ALA A 311 13.92 6.50 -14.72
C ALA A 311 15.35 7.05 -14.71
N TYR A 312 15.73 7.70 -13.62
CA TYR A 312 17.05 8.30 -13.45
C TYR A 312 17.76 7.75 -12.22
N LYS A 313 19.08 7.69 -12.28
CA LYS A 313 19.91 7.19 -11.18
C LYS A 313 20.11 8.29 -10.14
N THR A 314 19.62 8.08 -8.93
CA THR A 314 19.82 8.99 -7.78
C THR A 314 20.98 8.56 -6.89
N VAL A 315 21.25 7.25 -6.85
CA VAL A 315 22.35 6.69 -6.08
C VAL A 315 23.26 5.90 -7.01
N LYS A 316 24.56 6.20 -6.96
CA LYS A 316 25.57 5.51 -7.73
C LYS A 316 25.69 4.05 -7.26
N VAL A 317 25.20 3.12 -8.07
CA VAL A 317 25.31 1.68 -7.88
C VAL A 317 25.86 1.06 -9.17
N THR A 318 26.76 0.09 -9.04
CA THR A 318 27.29 -0.74 -10.15
C THR A 318 26.98 -2.21 -9.90
N LYS A 319 27.30 -3.07 -10.89
CA LYS A 319 27.06 -4.53 -10.84
C LYS A 319 25.60 -4.85 -10.53
N HIS A 320 24.68 -4.13 -11.19
CA HIS A 320 23.25 -4.34 -11.04
C HIS A 320 22.88 -5.80 -11.33
N ARG A 321 22.12 -6.41 -10.41
CA ARG A 321 21.46 -7.69 -10.67
C ARG A 321 20.25 -7.44 -11.59
N PRO A 322 19.84 -8.43 -12.40
CA PRO A 322 18.60 -8.35 -13.16
C PRO A 322 17.42 -8.10 -12.21
N VAL A 323 16.47 -7.27 -12.66
CA VAL A 323 15.25 -6.93 -11.91
C VAL A 323 14.00 -7.38 -12.68
N PRO A 324 12.94 -7.81 -11.97
CA PRO A 324 11.75 -8.34 -12.61
C PRO A 324 10.77 -7.25 -13.06
N VAL A 325 10.10 -7.51 -14.18
CA VAL A 325 8.74 -7.05 -14.47
C VAL A 325 7.80 -8.22 -14.26
N VAL A 326 6.68 -7.98 -13.58
CA VAL A 326 5.67 -9.01 -13.27
C VAL A 326 4.34 -8.54 -13.82
N MET A 327 3.68 -9.39 -14.61
CA MET A 327 2.31 -9.19 -15.09
C MET A 327 1.42 -10.27 -14.46
N TYR A 328 0.24 -9.92 -13.97
CA TYR A 328 -0.74 -10.90 -13.48
C TYR A 328 -2.18 -10.43 -13.61
N ASP A 329 -3.10 -11.38 -13.71
CA ASP A 329 -4.54 -11.15 -13.60
C ASP A 329 -4.90 -10.96 -12.12
N TYR A 330 -5.51 -9.83 -11.78
CA TYR A 330 -5.74 -9.42 -10.38
C TYR A 330 -6.68 -10.35 -9.62
N TYR A 331 -7.64 -10.99 -10.31
CA TYR A 331 -8.61 -11.89 -9.68
C TYR A 331 -8.23 -13.37 -9.86
N ASP A 332 -7.16 -13.67 -10.59
CA ASP A 332 -6.66 -15.02 -10.81
C ASP A 332 -5.12 -15.03 -10.90
N ASN A 333 -4.46 -14.85 -9.76
CA ASN A 333 -3.01 -14.71 -9.66
C ASN A 333 -2.20 -15.91 -10.17
N ALA A 334 -2.83 -17.07 -10.41
CA ALA A 334 -2.19 -18.20 -11.08
C ALA A 334 -1.82 -17.84 -12.54
N ARG A 335 -2.58 -16.94 -13.16
CA ARG A 335 -2.28 -16.37 -14.48
C ARG A 335 -1.32 -15.21 -14.32
N ARG A 336 -0.03 -15.51 -14.45
CA ARG A 336 1.04 -14.51 -14.31
C ARG A 336 2.22 -14.79 -15.22
N ALA A 337 2.91 -13.73 -15.60
CA ALA A 337 4.21 -13.76 -16.25
C ALA A 337 5.22 -12.95 -15.45
N ARG A 338 6.47 -13.40 -15.46
CA ARG A 338 7.59 -12.67 -14.87
C ARG A 338 8.76 -12.73 -15.84
N GLN A 339 9.34 -11.57 -16.13
CA GLN A 339 10.49 -11.47 -17.00
C GLN A 339 11.51 -10.52 -16.39
N PHE A 340 12.80 -10.85 -16.50
CA PHE A 340 13.86 -10.04 -15.93
C PHE A 340 14.54 -9.22 -17.02
N TYR A 341 14.81 -7.96 -16.72
CA TYR A 341 15.64 -7.10 -17.56
C TYR A 341 16.88 -6.65 -16.79
N ARG A 342 17.90 -6.19 -17.53
CA ARG A 342 19.16 -5.71 -16.96
C ARG A 342 19.22 -4.19 -17.08
N ALA A 343 19.74 -3.55 -16.04
CA ALA A 343 20.04 -2.13 -16.08
C ALA A 343 21.08 -1.79 -17.16
N PRO A 344 21.15 -0.53 -17.62
CA PRO A 344 22.25 -0.05 -18.45
C PRO A 344 23.59 -0.32 -17.78
N LYS A 345 24.61 -0.63 -18.59
CA LYS A 345 25.97 -0.86 -18.07
C LYS A 345 26.48 0.44 -17.41
N SER A 346 27.03 0.29 -16.21
CA SER A 346 27.73 1.35 -15.49
C SER A 346 29.08 0.81 -15.05
N ASN A 347 30.12 1.62 -15.19
CA ASN A 347 31.47 1.22 -14.84
C ASN A 347 31.75 1.58 -13.38
N ILE A 348 32.58 0.77 -12.73
CA ILE A 348 32.98 0.98 -11.33
C ILE A 348 33.70 2.33 -11.18
N CYS A 349 34.41 2.73 -12.23
CA CYS A 349 35.17 3.98 -12.32
C CYS A 349 34.29 5.23 -12.36
N ASP A 350 32.99 5.11 -12.69
CA ASP A 350 32.04 6.22 -12.66
C ASP A 350 31.58 6.56 -11.21
N ILE A 351 31.84 5.64 -10.26
CA ILE A 351 31.37 5.71 -8.88
C ILE A 351 32.46 6.14 -7.93
N CYS A 352 33.68 5.65 -8.11
CA CYS A 352 34.74 5.88 -7.17
C CYS A 352 35.44 7.22 -7.40
N GLU A 353 35.65 7.97 -6.32
CA GLU A 353 36.63 9.04 -6.30
C GLU A 353 38.02 8.40 -6.19
N HIS A 354 39.02 9.00 -6.85
CA HIS A 354 40.32 8.39 -7.18
C HIS A 354 41.05 7.74 -5.98
N ALA A 355 40.76 8.17 -4.74
CA ALA A 355 41.36 7.62 -3.53
C ALA A 355 40.84 6.22 -3.12
N ASN A 356 39.63 5.80 -3.55
CA ASN A 356 38.97 4.57 -3.10
C ASN A 356 38.94 3.45 -4.13
N CYS A 357 39.47 3.67 -5.34
CA CYS A 357 39.30 2.72 -6.46
C CYS A 357 40.47 1.76 -6.71
N GLY A 358 41.64 2.03 -6.12
CA GLY A 358 42.87 1.26 -6.36
C GLY A 358 43.19 1.08 -7.86
N ASP A 359 43.89 -0.02 -8.19
CA ASP A 359 44.38 -0.32 -9.55
C ASP A 359 43.27 -0.80 -10.54
N ILE A 360 42.00 -0.80 -10.12
CA ILE A 360 40.88 -1.36 -10.91
C ILE A 360 40.54 -0.45 -12.10
N CYS A 361 40.77 0.85 -11.97
CA CYS A 361 40.42 1.85 -12.98
C CYS A 361 41.57 2.27 -13.89
N GLU A 362 42.84 2.10 -13.49
CA GLU A 362 44.02 2.41 -14.33
C GLU A 362 44.08 1.57 -15.62
N LYS A 363 43.43 0.39 -15.64
CA LYS A 363 43.34 -0.46 -16.83
C LYS A 363 42.19 -0.10 -17.78
N ALA A 364 41.17 0.62 -17.29
CA ALA A 364 40.03 1.05 -18.11
C ALA A 364 40.33 2.32 -18.91
N GLU A 365 41.10 3.25 -18.33
CA GLU A 365 41.46 4.53 -18.98
C GLU A 365 42.35 4.39 -20.23
N LYS A 366 43.09 3.28 -20.36
CA LYS A 366 43.94 3.03 -21.55
C LYS A 366 43.17 2.69 -22.82
N HIS A 367 41.88 2.41 -22.75
CA HIS A 367 41.06 2.08 -23.93
C HIS A 367 40.18 3.23 -24.46
N GLU A 368 39.93 4.28 -23.66
CA GLU A 368 39.05 5.41 -24.06
C GLU A 368 39.80 6.66 -24.54
N ALA A 369 41.13 6.70 -24.46
CA ALA A 369 41.95 7.84 -24.89
C ALA A 369 42.10 8.01 -26.43
N LYS A 370 41.09 7.65 -27.23
CA LYS A 370 41.15 7.79 -28.71
C LYS A 370 40.05 8.61 -29.38
N GLU A 371 39.16 9.26 -28.64
CA GLU A 371 38.25 10.26 -29.24
C GLU A 371 38.18 11.53 -28.39
N GLU A 372 38.91 12.57 -28.82
CA GLU A 372 38.74 13.94 -28.33
C GLU A 372 37.59 14.65 -29.09
N PRO A 373 36.77 15.46 -28.39
CA PRO A 373 36.15 16.64 -28.97
C PRO A 373 36.74 17.96 -28.40
N LYS A 374 36.78 18.96 -29.29
CA LYS A 374 37.39 20.31 -29.17
C LYS A 374 36.91 21.15 -27.96
N PRO A 375 37.71 22.13 -27.48
CA PRO A 375 37.43 22.87 -26.25
C PRO A 375 36.41 24.00 -26.42
N ALA A 376 35.54 24.15 -25.42
CA ALA A 376 34.62 25.28 -25.27
C ALA A 376 35.20 26.39 -24.37
N LYS A 377 34.80 27.64 -24.67
CA LYS A 377 35.31 28.91 -24.14
C LYS A 377 35.20 29.07 -22.60
N GLN A 378 36.27 29.59 -22.00
CA GLN A 378 36.35 30.03 -20.61
C GLN A 378 35.41 31.21 -20.29
N ARG A 379 34.62 31.09 -19.22
CA ARG A 379 33.84 32.18 -18.61
C ARG A 379 34.53 32.66 -17.32
N ARG A 380 34.84 33.95 -17.25
CA ARG A 380 35.41 34.65 -16.07
C ARG A 380 34.49 34.57 -14.85
N SER A 381 35.05 34.21 -13.69
CA SER A 381 34.39 34.26 -12.37
C SER A 381 34.43 35.69 -11.80
N LYS A 382 33.27 36.23 -11.40
CA LYS A 382 33.15 37.50 -10.65
C LYS A 382 33.23 37.20 -9.14
N ARG A 383 34.17 37.83 -8.42
CA ARG A 383 34.18 37.85 -6.94
C ARG A 383 32.99 38.63 -6.40
N ILE A 384 32.37 38.12 -5.34
CA ILE A 384 31.21 38.70 -4.66
C ILE A 384 31.70 39.76 -3.66
N SER A 385 31.20 41.00 -3.74
CA SER A 385 31.42 42.05 -2.72
C SER A 385 30.40 41.91 -1.59
N ARG A 386 30.83 42.12 -0.34
CA ARG A 386 29.94 42.18 0.83
C ARG A 386 29.12 43.48 0.77
N ASP A 387 27.83 43.39 1.05
CA ASP A 387 26.94 44.55 1.13
C ASP A 387 27.11 45.23 2.50
N GLU A 388 27.71 46.41 2.52
CA GLU A 388 28.02 47.17 3.73
C GLU A 388 26.75 47.76 4.40
N ASN A 389 25.60 47.74 3.72
CA ASN A 389 24.33 48.28 4.22
C ASN A 389 23.41 47.24 4.90
N ARG A 390 23.92 46.04 5.22
CA ARG A 390 23.11 45.01 5.90
C ARG A 390 22.86 45.38 7.37
N GLY A 391 21.59 45.49 7.74
CA GLY A 391 21.17 45.72 9.12
C GLY A 391 21.65 44.62 10.07
N GLN A 392 22.22 45.02 11.20
CA GLN A 392 22.56 44.14 12.32
C GLN A 392 21.39 44.06 13.30
N TRP A 393 21.24 42.92 13.98
CA TRP A 393 20.26 42.78 15.07
C TRP A 393 20.60 43.74 16.20
N LYS A 394 19.62 44.49 16.70
CA LYS A 394 19.83 45.48 17.78
C LYS A 394 20.09 44.80 19.12
N SER A 395 19.53 43.61 19.35
CA SER A 395 19.73 42.81 20.55
C SER A 395 19.92 41.33 20.24
N LYS A 396 20.76 40.66 21.05
CA LYS A 396 20.90 39.19 21.03
C LYS A 396 19.59 38.49 21.37
N ALA A 397 18.73 39.12 22.18
CA ALA A 397 17.43 38.55 22.56
C ALA A 397 16.46 38.51 21.37
N GLU A 398 16.43 39.56 20.52
CA GLU A 398 15.62 39.58 19.30
C GLU A 398 16.04 38.48 18.32
N PHE A 399 17.35 38.25 18.21
CA PHE A 399 17.89 37.19 17.38
C PHE A 399 17.47 35.80 17.89
N VAL A 400 17.65 35.53 19.19
CA VAL A 400 17.28 34.24 19.79
C VAL A 400 15.77 34.01 19.73
N LEU A 401 14.95 35.02 20.02
CA LEU A 401 13.49 34.93 19.93
C LEU A 401 13.03 34.61 18.51
N SER A 402 13.66 35.23 17.50
CA SER A 402 13.39 34.94 16.08
C SER A 402 13.76 33.50 15.70
N LEU A 403 14.86 32.98 16.23
CA LEU A 403 15.28 31.59 16.02
C LEU A 403 14.32 30.59 16.68
N ILE A 404 13.83 30.87 17.89
CA ILE A 404 12.86 30.02 18.59
C ILE A 404 11.54 29.99 17.83
N GLY A 405 11.05 31.14 17.36
CA GLY A 405 9.83 31.24 16.56
C GLY A 405 9.92 30.50 15.22
N TYR A 406 11.12 30.41 14.63
CA TYR A 406 11.37 29.59 13.45
C TYR A 406 11.44 28.08 13.78
N ALA A 407 12.10 27.70 14.87
CA ALA A 407 12.34 26.30 15.22
C ALA A 407 11.10 25.57 15.78
N ILE A 408 10.25 26.29 16.53
CA ILE A 408 9.06 25.72 17.18
C ILE A 408 7.81 26.11 16.39
N GLY A 409 7.47 25.31 15.37
CA GLY A 409 6.22 25.50 14.62
C GLY A 409 4.97 25.11 15.42
N ILE A 410 3.87 25.84 15.26
CA ILE A 410 2.56 25.55 15.88
C ILE A 410 2.09 24.11 15.54
N GLY A 411 2.39 23.64 14.32
CA GLY A 411 2.10 22.27 13.90
C GLY A 411 2.83 21.20 14.72
N ASN A 412 4.05 21.48 15.20
CA ASN A 412 4.77 20.57 16.09
C ASN A 412 4.09 20.52 17.46
N VAL A 413 3.62 21.65 18.00
CA VAL A 413 2.98 21.70 19.32
C VAL A 413 1.69 20.87 19.36
N TRP A 414 0.87 20.90 18.30
CA TRP A 414 -0.40 20.15 18.25
C TRP A 414 -0.23 18.69 17.80
N ARG A 415 0.62 18.45 16.80
CA ARG A 415 0.77 17.11 16.20
C ARG A 415 1.63 16.19 17.05
N PHE A 416 2.62 16.74 17.75
CA PHE A 416 3.57 15.94 18.52
C PHE A 416 2.92 15.12 19.64
N PRO A 417 2.02 15.66 20.48
CA PRO A 417 1.31 14.86 21.48
C PRO A 417 0.54 13.69 20.87
N TYR A 418 -0.15 13.93 19.76
CA TYR A 418 -0.90 12.91 19.03
C TYR A 418 0.01 11.79 18.47
N LEU A 419 1.13 12.17 17.84
CA LEU A 419 2.10 11.21 17.30
C LEU A 419 2.77 10.40 18.41
N CYS A 420 3.16 11.05 19.51
CA CYS A 420 3.74 10.37 20.68
C CYS A 420 2.77 9.32 21.21
N TYR A 421 1.49 9.66 21.39
CA TYR A 421 0.49 8.72 21.88
C TYR A 421 0.35 7.50 20.96
N ARG A 422 0.20 7.71 19.65
CA ARG A 422 0.03 6.61 18.67
C ARG A 422 1.28 5.73 18.54
N SER A 423 2.47 6.30 18.75
CA SER A 423 3.75 5.61 18.55
C SER A 423 4.35 5.01 19.82
N GLY A 424 3.54 4.76 20.86
CA GLY A 424 3.98 4.10 22.09
C GLY A 424 4.18 5.04 23.29
N GLY A 425 3.56 6.22 23.27
CA GLY A 425 3.54 7.18 24.37
C GLY A 425 4.94 7.69 24.71
N GLY A 426 5.32 7.59 26.00
CA GLY A 426 6.61 8.06 26.50
C GLY A 426 7.83 7.33 25.91
N ALA A 427 7.68 6.09 25.43
CA ALA A 427 8.79 5.34 24.83
C ALA A 427 9.25 5.95 23.49
N PHE A 428 8.35 6.62 22.75
CA PHE A 428 8.68 7.32 21.51
C PHE A 428 9.55 8.56 21.73
N LEU A 429 9.51 9.15 22.94
CA LEU A 429 10.30 10.34 23.27
C LEU A 429 11.80 10.05 23.25
N VAL A 430 12.23 8.83 23.59
CA VAL A 430 13.65 8.47 23.64
C VAL A 430 14.32 8.54 22.25
N PRO A 431 13.86 7.82 21.22
CA PRO A 431 14.43 7.94 19.88
C PRO A 431 14.19 9.32 19.26
N TYR A 432 13.08 9.99 19.58
CA TYR A 432 12.81 11.36 19.11
C TYR A 432 13.85 12.35 19.64
N MET A 433 14.11 12.37 20.95
CA MET A 433 15.11 13.25 21.56
C MET A 433 16.51 12.93 21.06
N LEU A 434 16.83 11.65 20.86
CA LEU A 434 18.11 11.23 20.29
C LEU A 434 18.28 11.74 18.85
N MET A 435 17.25 11.66 18.01
CA MET A 435 17.29 12.22 16.65
C MET A 435 17.36 13.74 16.63
N VAL A 436 16.67 14.43 17.54
CA VAL A 436 16.76 15.90 17.68
C VAL A 436 18.18 16.31 18.09
N LEU A 437 18.80 15.62 19.04
CA LEU A 437 20.15 15.93 19.49
C LEU A 437 21.22 15.59 18.44
N LEU A 438 21.11 14.46 17.75
CA LEU A 438 22.14 13.99 16.81
C LEU A 438 22.00 14.56 15.40
N ALA A 439 20.78 14.89 14.96
CA ALA A 439 20.53 15.36 13.61
C ALA A 439 19.85 16.74 13.58
N GLY A 440 18.80 16.95 14.38
CA GLY A 440 18.03 18.20 14.38
C GLY A 440 18.87 19.44 14.75
N ILE A 441 19.49 19.43 15.94
CA ILE A 441 20.29 20.56 16.45
C ILE A 441 21.53 20.81 15.57
N PRO A 442 22.31 19.80 15.16
CA PRO A 442 23.47 20.03 14.29
C PRO A 442 23.11 20.63 12.93
N LEU A 443 22.02 20.16 12.30
CA LEU A 443 21.55 20.72 11.02
C LEU A 443 21.08 22.17 11.18
N PHE A 444 20.30 22.46 12.23
CA PHE A 444 19.85 23.81 12.53
C PHE A 444 21.04 24.75 12.79
N TYR A 445 22.03 24.30 13.56
CA TYR A 445 23.22 25.08 13.84
C TYR A 445 24.05 25.33 12.58
N MET A 446 24.20 24.32 11.71
CA MET A 446 24.88 24.47 10.42
C MET A 446 24.20 25.51 9.52
N GLU A 447 22.86 25.50 9.46
CA GLU A 447 22.10 26.49 8.69
C GLU A 447 22.32 27.93 9.21
N VAL A 448 22.26 28.12 10.53
CA VAL A 448 22.52 29.42 11.16
C VAL A 448 23.95 29.89 10.91
N LEU A 449 24.95 29.00 11.04
CA LEU A 449 26.36 29.32 10.80
C LEU A 449 26.60 29.72 9.34
N ILE A 450 26.04 28.99 8.37
CA ILE A 450 26.18 29.32 6.95
C ILE A 450 25.48 30.65 6.63
N GLY A 451 24.31 30.90 7.23
CA GLY A 451 23.60 32.17 7.08
C GLY A 451 24.38 33.37 7.65
N GLN A 452 25.06 33.19 8.78
CA GLN A 452 25.92 34.21 9.39
C GLN A 452 27.24 34.39 8.63
N PHE A 453 27.89 33.29 8.22
CA PHE A 453 29.16 33.32 7.50
C PHE A 453 29.04 33.88 6.08
N SER A 454 28.01 33.44 5.33
CA SER A 454 27.81 33.86 3.94
C SER A 454 27.47 35.35 3.82
N GLY A 455 26.86 35.94 4.85
CA GLY A 455 26.51 37.36 4.84
C GLY A 455 25.50 37.73 3.74
N THR A 456 24.90 36.75 3.05
CA THR A 456 23.95 36.94 1.94
C THR A 456 22.59 36.31 2.24
N GLY A 457 21.53 36.71 1.54
CA GLY A 457 20.24 36.02 1.60
C GLY A 457 20.30 34.59 1.04
N CYS A 458 19.22 33.81 1.22
CA CYS A 458 19.11 32.41 0.79
C CYS A 458 19.41 32.17 -0.71
N THR A 459 19.12 33.13 -1.58
CA THR A 459 19.47 33.09 -3.02
C THR A 459 20.93 33.41 -3.31
N GLY A 460 21.60 34.16 -2.42
CA GLY A 460 23.01 34.53 -2.52
C GLY A 460 23.96 33.45 -1.99
N MET A 461 23.50 32.66 -1.01
CA MET A 461 24.27 31.60 -0.35
C MET A 461 24.78 30.54 -1.34
N PHE A 462 23.94 30.13 -2.29
CA PHE A 462 24.29 29.11 -3.30
C PHE A 462 25.07 29.67 -4.50
N ARG A 463 25.56 30.91 -4.46
CA ARG A 463 26.48 31.43 -5.50
C ARG A 463 27.86 30.76 -5.45
N LEU A 464 28.21 30.14 -4.33
CA LEU A 464 29.45 29.37 -4.14
C LEU A 464 29.46 28.07 -4.97
N VAL A 465 28.28 27.49 -5.22
CA VAL A 465 28.10 26.22 -5.93
C VAL A 465 27.06 26.42 -7.04
N PRO A 466 27.47 26.69 -8.30
CA PRO A 466 26.57 27.08 -9.38
C PRO A 466 25.43 26.09 -9.69
N ILE A 467 25.62 24.81 -9.39
CA ILE A 467 24.63 23.74 -9.59
C ILE A 467 23.47 23.82 -8.58
N LEU A 468 23.67 24.46 -7.42
CA LEU A 468 22.67 24.61 -6.35
C LEU A 468 21.97 25.98 -6.36
N LYS A 469 22.16 26.79 -7.40
CA LYS A 469 21.50 28.10 -7.52
C LYS A 469 19.97 28.01 -7.48
N GLY A 470 19.41 26.92 -8.01
CA GLY A 470 17.97 26.67 -7.97
C GLY A 470 17.44 26.47 -6.55
N THR A 471 18.23 25.86 -5.66
CA THR A 471 17.83 25.55 -4.27
C THR A 471 17.48 26.82 -3.49
N GLY A 472 18.23 27.91 -3.67
CA GLY A 472 17.92 29.18 -3.01
C GLY A 472 16.61 29.81 -3.47
N ILE A 473 16.25 29.66 -4.75
CA ILE A 473 14.97 30.14 -5.29
C ILE A 473 13.83 29.25 -4.78
N CYS A 474 14.02 27.93 -4.76
CA CYS A 474 13.05 26.99 -4.19
C CYS A 474 12.76 27.30 -2.72
N MET A 475 13.78 27.62 -1.91
CA MET A 475 13.58 28.00 -0.50
C MET A 475 12.71 29.25 -0.34
N VAL A 476 12.84 30.26 -1.23
CA VAL A 476 11.99 31.46 -1.20
C VAL A 476 10.55 31.11 -1.56
N ILE A 477 10.33 30.28 -2.58
CA ILE A 477 8.99 29.85 -3.03
C ILE A 477 8.30 29.03 -1.93
N VAL A 478 9.02 28.07 -1.33
CA VAL A 478 8.51 27.26 -0.23
C VAL A 478 8.17 28.14 0.97
N ASN A 479 9.04 29.09 1.32
CA ASN A 479 8.76 30.02 2.41
C ASN A 479 7.52 30.87 2.13
N TRP A 480 7.33 31.35 0.90
CA TRP A 480 6.13 32.07 0.50
C TRP A 480 4.86 31.22 0.66
N TYR A 481 4.90 29.97 0.19
CA TYR A 481 3.79 29.03 0.37
C TYR A 481 3.47 28.77 1.85
N CYS A 482 4.51 28.54 2.67
CA CYS A 482 4.35 28.37 4.11
C CYS A 482 3.74 29.60 4.77
N VAL A 483 4.18 30.81 4.42
CA VAL A 483 3.63 32.06 4.96
C VAL A 483 2.16 32.21 4.60
N CYS A 484 1.76 31.96 3.36
CA CYS A 484 0.35 31.98 2.94
C CYS A 484 -0.48 30.97 3.75
N TYR A 485 0.00 29.73 3.87
CA TYR A 485 -0.67 28.67 4.60
C TYR A 485 -0.84 29.00 6.09
N TYR A 486 0.23 29.41 6.77
CA TYR A 486 0.18 29.74 8.20
C TYR A 486 -0.63 31.02 8.48
N SER A 487 -0.65 31.98 7.56
CA SER A 487 -1.51 33.17 7.69
C SER A 487 -2.99 32.80 7.74
N VAL A 488 -3.43 31.85 6.91
CA VAL A 488 -4.79 31.32 6.93
C VAL A 488 -5.07 30.59 8.24
N ILE A 489 -4.16 29.72 8.70
CA ILE A 489 -4.33 29.01 9.97
C ILE A 489 -4.46 29.97 11.16
N ILE A 490 -3.59 30.98 11.24
CA ILE A 490 -3.59 31.95 12.35
C ILE A 490 -4.84 32.84 12.31
N SER A 491 -5.45 33.04 11.13
CA SER A 491 -6.69 33.81 11.01
C SER A 491 -7.85 33.20 11.82
N TYR A 492 -7.94 31.88 11.94
CA TYR A 492 -9.03 31.20 12.64
C TYR A 492 -9.02 31.43 14.16
N PRO A 493 -7.90 31.26 14.90
CA PRO A 493 -7.80 31.64 16.30
C PRO A 493 -8.00 33.13 16.54
N ILE A 494 -7.47 34.02 15.68
CA ILE A 494 -7.68 35.46 15.83
C ILE A 494 -9.16 35.80 15.71
N ARG A 495 -9.85 35.22 14.71
CA ARG A 495 -11.30 35.35 14.55
C ARG A 495 -12.04 34.79 15.77
N MET A 496 -11.62 33.64 16.29
CA MET A 496 -12.21 33.04 17.49
C MET A 496 -12.06 33.95 18.71
N ILE A 497 -10.86 34.48 18.98
CA ILE A 497 -10.59 35.42 20.07
C ILE A 497 -11.47 36.66 19.96
N TYR A 498 -11.65 37.20 18.76
CA TYR A 498 -12.54 38.34 18.53
C TYR A 498 -13.99 38.04 18.95
N TYR A 499 -14.52 36.87 18.58
CA TYR A 499 -15.88 36.47 18.93
C TYR A 499 -16.05 36.01 20.39
N CYS A 500 -14.97 35.62 21.08
CA CYS A 500 -15.03 35.28 22.51
C CYS A 500 -15.43 36.46 23.41
N PHE A 501 -15.32 37.71 22.94
CA PHE A 501 -15.75 38.90 23.69
C PHE A 501 -17.24 39.23 23.51
N TRP A 502 -17.98 38.46 22.71
CA TRP A 502 -19.42 38.68 22.47
C TRP A 502 -20.28 38.00 23.55
N LYS A 503 -21.47 38.56 23.83
CA LYS A 503 -22.40 38.01 24.84
C LYS A 503 -22.86 36.58 24.55
N ILE A 504 -23.05 36.25 23.28
CA ILE A 504 -23.39 34.91 22.80
C ILE A 504 -22.47 34.66 21.61
N VAL A 505 -21.67 33.61 21.69
CA VAL A 505 -20.74 33.27 20.62
C VAL A 505 -21.49 32.66 19.43
N PRO A 506 -21.10 32.97 18.17
CA PRO A 506 -21.87 32.60 16.98
C PRO A 506 -22.06 31.10 16.71
N TRP A 507 -21.25 30.25 17.36
CA TRP A 507 -21.28 28.79 17.18
C TRP A 507 -22.12 28.06 18.23
N VAL A 508 -22.86 28.77 19.09
CA VAL A 508 -23.73 28.14 20.11
C VAL A 508 -25.10 27.74 19.55
N ASN A 509 -25.68 28.54 18.65
CA ASN A 509 -27.04 28.35 18.18
C ASN A 509 -27.18 28.50 16.67
N CYS A 510 -28.24 27.90 16.13
CA CYS A 510 -28.52 27.91 14.69
C CYS A 510 -29.36 29.14 14.22
N ASN A 511 -29.48 30.19 15.04
CA ASN A 511 -30.32 31.36 14.76
C ASN A 511 -29.59 32.50 14.02
N HIS A 512 -28.77 32.16 13.03
CA HIS A 512 -28.03 33.13 12.23
C HIS A 512 -28.44 33.05 10.76
N SER A 513 -28.35 34.18 10.04
CA SER A 513 -28.79 34.29 8.64
C SER A 513 -27.95 33.46 7.65
N TRP A 514 -26.80 32.95 8.08
CA TRP A 514 -25.89 32.12 7.27
C TRP A 514 -26.07 30.61 7.51
N ASN A 515 -26.93 30.21 8.46
CA ASN A 515 -27.10 28.80 8.77
C ASN A 515 -28.02 28.11 7.76
N THR A 516 -27.71 26.84 7.46
CA THR A 516 -28.53 26.02 6.57
C THR A 516 -29.68 25.34 7.33
N PRO A 517 -30.72 24.83 6.64
CA PRO A 517 -31.82 24.11 7.28
C PRO A 517 -31.40 22.85 8.06
N ASN A 518 -30.18 22.34 7.82
CA ASN A 518 -29.63 21.16 8.47
C ASN A 518 -28.72 21.49 9.68
N CYS A 519 -28.68 22.76 10.10
CA CYS A 519 -27.92 23.19 11.27
C CYS A 519 -28.55 22.65 12.54
N THR A 520 -27.77 21.95 13.36
CA THR A 520 -28.18 21.47 14.69
C THR A 520 -27.29 22.08 15.77
N ALA A 521 -27.90 22.64 16.83
CA ALA A 521 -27.16 23.15 17.98
C ALA A 521 -26.58 22.00 18.82
N VAL A 522 -25.43 22.23 19.47
CA VAL A 522 -24.72 21.19 20.24
C VAL A 522 -25.60 20.58 21.34
N ASP A 523 -26.49 21.36 21.95
CA ASP A 523 -27.40 20.90 23.00
C ASP A 523 -28.54 19.99 22.50
N GLU A 524 -28.75 19.93 21.18
CA GLU A 524 -29.80 19.14 20.55
C GLU A 524 -29.27 17.89 19.83
N LEU A 525 -27.96 17.65 19.86
CA LEU A 525 -27.31 16.52 19.19
C LEU A 525 -27.88 15.15 19.63
N HIS A 526 -28.30 15.02 20.89
CA HIS A 526 -28.87 13.78 21.43
C HIS A 526 -30.26 13.43 20.86
N LYS A 527 -30.92 14.36 20.17
CA LYS A 527 -32.27 14.17 19.62
C LYS A 527 -32.26 13.77 18.15
N VAL A 528 -31.13 13.93 17.47
CA VAL A 528 -30.96 13.67 16.05
C VAL A 528 -30.30 12.30 15.89
N GLY A 529 -31.07 11.30 15.48
CA GLY A 529 -30.52 10.03 14.97
C GLY A 529 -29.79 10.24 13.65
N ASP A 530 -29.06 9.21 13.19
CA ASP A 530 -28.08 9.08 12.07
C ASP A 530 -28.40 9.78 10.71
N GLU A 531 -28.85 11.03 10.71
CA GLU A 531 -29.11 11.88 9.55
C GLU A 531 -27.94 12.87 9.34
N ASN A 532 -27.79 13.37 8.10
CA ASN A 532 -26.75 14.33 7.71
C ASN A 532 -26.94 15.71 8.38
N PHE A 533 -26.59 15.85 9.66
CA PHE A 533 -26.57 17.12 10.38
C PHE A 533 -25.22 17.83 10.24
N LYS A 534 -25.24 19.17 10.24
CA LYS A 534 -24.03 20.00 10.42
C LYS A 534 -24.16 20.78 11.71
N THR A 535 -23.09 20.88 12.49
CA THR A 535 -23.15 21.66 13.73
C THR A 535 -23.08 23.16 13.44
N SER A 536 -23.61 23.98 14.36
CA SER A 536 -23.47 25.44 14.31
C SER A 536 -22.00 25.91 14.25
N ALA A 537 -21.06 25.11 14.77
CA ALA A 537 -19.62 25.38 14.64
C ALA A 537 -19.11 25.05 13.22
N ASP A 538 -19.54 23.94 12.63
CA ASP A 538 -19.12 23.53 11.28
C ASP A 538 -19.59 24.48 10.18
N GLU A 539 -20.77 25.08 10.35
CA GLU A 539 -21.29 26.10 9.41
C GLU A 539 -20.62 27.46 9.60
N PHE A 540 -20.16 27.78 10.81
CA PHE A 540 -19.47 29.03 11.09
C PHE A 540 -17.99 29.05 10.64
N TYR A 541 -17.32 27.89 10.67
CA TYR A 541 -15.90 27.73 10.30
C TYR A 541 -15.65 27.15 8.90
N GLN A 542 -16.71 26.79 8.17
CA GLN A 542 -16.68 26.60 6.71
C GLN A 542 -16.25 27.89 6.01
#